data_AF-A0A7C2IIN4-F1
#
_entry.id   AF-A0A7C2IIN4-F1
#
_cell.length_a   1.000
_cell.length_b   1.000
_cell.length_c   1.000
_cell.angle_alpha   90.00
_cell.angle_beta   90.00
_cell.angle_gamma   90.00
#
_symmetry.space_group_name_H-M   'P 1'
#
loop_
_entity.id
_entity.type
_entity.pdbx_description
1 polymer ?
#
loop_
_entity_poly.entity_id
_entity_poly.type
_entity_poly.pdbx_seq_one_letter_code
_entity_poly.pdbx_strand_id
1 'polypeptide(L)'
;MQTSEIFQALGQDDFASLVRSISIGKLRTYQLYEALKARAHLPKLNVGGLRRVTPRFWDRIRQGDEALASDLAQAVLVSHLDMIIDVLDYLGVPHRDGFFEKDLDASEWLKEGWQQRAFEEFQAKYPRPALLFYLNHVAMELAKAQELFRPAEAERK
;
A
#
# COMPACT_ATOMS: atom_id res chain seq x y z
N MET A 1 11.40 6.21 -7.85
CA MET A 1 10.47 5.08 -7.71
C MET A 1 9.06 5.56 -7.94
N GLN A 2 8.23 4.79 -8.62
CA GLN A 2 6.83 5.08 -8.89
C GLN A 2 5.91 4.11 -8.16
N THR A 3 4.61 4.43 -8.06
CA THR A 3 3.67 3.58 -7.31
C THR A 3 3.42 2.25 -8.04
N SER A 4 3.36 2.26 -9.37
CA SER A 4 3.20 1.01 -10.13
C SER A 4 4.39 0.06 -9.94
N GLU A 5 5.61 0.58 -9.75
CA GLU A 5 6.81 -0.22 -9.52
C GLU A 5 6.72 -1.00 -8.20
N ILE A 6 6.12 -0.41 -7.15
CA ILE A 6 5.86 -1.12 -5.88
C ILE A 6 4.93 -2.30 -6.09
N PHE A 7 3.82 -2.09 -6.82
CA PHE A 7 2.88 -3.19 -7.12
C PHE A 7 3.52 -4.28 -7.99
N GLN A 8 4.31 -3.89 -9.00
CA GLN A 8 5.02 -4.84 -9.85
C GLN A 8 6.01 -5.69 -9.05
N ALA A 9 6.71 -5.09 -8.09
CA ALA A 9 7.69 -5.77 -7.24
C ALA A 9 7.07 -6.81 -6.29
N LEU A 10 5.82 -6.62 -5.87
CA LEU A 10 5.08 -7.62 -5.09
C LEU A 10 4.71 -8.84 -5.94
N GLY A 11 4.53 -8.66 -7.24
CA GLY A 11 4.07 -9.70 -8.15
C GLY A 11 2.55 -9.87 -8.17
N GLN A 12 2.08 -10.66 -9.12
CA GLN A 12 0.67 -10.74 -9.48
C GLN A 12 -0.24 -11.28 -8.36
N ASP A 13 0.21 -12.31 -7.65
CA ASP A 13 -0.61 -12.96 -6.62
C ASP A 13 -0.80 -12.08 -5.39
N ASP A 14 0.27 -11.43 -4.95
CA ASP A 14 0.27 -10.48 -3.84
C ASP A 14 -0.51 -9.21 -4.22
N PHE A 15 -0.34 -8.69 -5.44
CA PHE A 15 -1.19 -7.63 -5.98
C PHE A 15 -2.68 -8.01 -5.94
N ALA A 16 -3.02 -9.22 -6.41
CA ALA A 16 -4.40 -9.69 -6.38
C ALA A 16 -4.93 -9.83 -4.95
N SER A 17 -4.07 -10.19 -4.00
CA SER A 17 -4.40 -10.22 -2.57
C SER A 17 -4.73 -8.82 -2.03
N LEU A 18 -3.93 -7.81 -2.37
CA LEU A 18 -4.20 -6.41 -2.01
C LEU A 18 -5.52 -5.90 -2.59
N VAL A 19 -5.81 -6.19 -3.86
CA VAL A 19 -7.09 -5.76 -4.47
C VAL A 19 -8.28 -6.42 -3.77
N ARG A 20 -8.13 -7.67 -3.30
CA ARG A 20 -9.18 -8.37 -2.53
C ARG A 20 -9.37 -7.83 -1.12
N SER A 21 -8.37 -7.23 -0.51
CA SER A 21 -8.46 -6.68 0.85
C SER A 21 -9.13 -5.30 0.90
N ILE A 22 -9.40 -4.67 -0.25
CA ILE A 22 -10.04 -3.36 -0.35
C ILE A 22 -11.44 -3.39 0.29
N SER A 23 -11.64 -2.54 1.30
CA SER A 23 -12.90 -2.40 2.03
C SER A 23 -13.81 -1.38 1.37
N ILE A 24 -14.94 -1.84 0.82
CA ILE A 24 -15.96 -0.96 0.22
C ILE A 24 -16.50 0.08 1.22
N GLY A 25 -16.60 -0.27 2.50
CA GLY A 25 -17.03 0.66 3.55
C GLY A 25 -16.01 1.78 3.79
N LYS A 26 -14.72 1.44 3.85
CA LYS A 26 -13.64 2.44 3.95
C LYS A 26 -13.61 3.32 2.72
N LEU A 27 -13.73 2.77 1.50
CA LEU A 27 -13.81 3.60 0.28
C LEU A 27 -14.95 4.62 0.30
N ARG A 28 -16.11 4.27 0.88
CA ARG A 28 -17.22 5.22 1.04
C ARG A 28 -16.90 6.30 2.07
N THR A 29 -16.33 5.89 3.21
CA THR A 29 -15.93 6.79 4.30
C THR A 29 -14.93 7.85 3.81
N TYR A 30 -13.95 7.42 3.00
CA TYR A 30 -12.90 8.29 2.45
C TYR A 30 -13.21 8.81 1.03
N GLN A 31 -14.46 8.68 0.57
CA GLN A 31 -14.93 9.21 -0.73
C GLN A 31 -14.17 8.70 -1.98
N LEU A 32 -13.49 7.55 -1.88
CA LEU A 32 -12.75 6.90 -2.98
C LEU A 32 -13.62 5.95 -3.83
N TYR A 33 -14.86 5.69 -3.40
CA TYR A 33 -15.73 4.69 -4.03
C TYR A 33 -15.99 4.97 -5.52
N GLU A 34 -16.38 6.20 -5.88
CA GLU A 34 -16.74 6.53 -7.26
C GLU A 34 -15.51 6.62 -8.17
N ALA A 35 -14.38 7.13 -7.67
CA ALA A 35 -13.12 7.16 -8.40
C ALA A 35 -12.68 5.74 -8.79
N LEU A 36 -12.60 4.82 -7.82
CA LEU A 36 -12.19 3.45 -8.10
C LEU A 36 -13.22 2.70 -8.97
N LYS A 37 -14.51 2.96 -8.80
CA LYS A 37 -15.58 2.41 -9.66
C LYS A 37 -15.40 2.83 -11.12
N ALA A 38 -15.11 4.11 -11.36
CA ALA A 38 -14.86 4.65 -12.69
C ALA A 38 -13.62 4.01 -13.33
N ARG A 39 -12.49 3.93 -12.59
CA ARG A 39 -11.27 3.24 -13.04
C ARG A 39 -11.49 1.76 -13.34
N ALA A 40 -12.34 1.11 -12.55
CA ALA A 40 -12.74 -0.28 -12.73
C ALA A 40 -13.74 -0.47 -13.88
N HIS A 41 -14.31 0.60 -14.45
CA HIS A 41 -15.41 0.52 -15.42
C HIS A 41 -16.54 -0.41 -14.94
N LEU A 42 -16.88 -0.33 -13.65
CA LEU A 42 -17.92 -1.17 -13.06
C LEU A 42 -19.20 -0.36 -12.85
N PRO A 43 -20.38 -0.92 -13.13
CA PRO A 43 -21.65 -0.26 -12.79
C PRO A 43 -21.84 -0.16 -11.27
N LYS A 44 -21.26 -1.10 -10.53
CA LYS A 44 -21.24 -1.13 -9.05
C LYS A 44 -19.91 -1.72 -8.59
N LEU A 45 -19.26 -1.03 -7.66
CA LEU A 45 -18.06 -1.53 -7.02
C LEU A 45 -18.44 -2.42 -5.84
N ASN A 46 -17.99 -3.67 -5.89
CA ASN A 46 -18.13 -4.69 -4.85
C ASN A 46 -16.97 -5.69 -4.96
N VAL A 47 -16.82 -6.58 -3.97
CA VAL A 47 -15.71 -7.56 -3.91
C VAL A 47 -15.65 -8.46 -5.15
N GLY A 48 -16.79 -8.97 -5.62
CA GLY A 48 -16.85 -9.82 -6.82
C GLY A 48 -16.45 -9.08 -8.10
N GLY A 49 -16.87 -7.83 -8.23
CA GLY A 49 -16.52 -6.96 -9.35
C GLY A 49 -15.03 -6.62 -9.35
N LEU A 50 -14.46 -6.27 -8.19
CA LEU A 50 -13.03 -6.06 -8.01
C LEU A 50 -12.23 -7.30 -8.41
N ARG A 51 -12.57 -8.47 -7.87
CA ARG A 51 -11.93 -9.75 -8.22
C ARG A 51 -11.94 -10.02 -9.72
N ARG A 52 -13.05 -9.71 -10.40
CA ARG A 52 -13.18 -9.92 -11.85
C ARG A 52 -12.29 -8.97 -12.66
N VAL A 53 -12.09 -7.73 -12.21
CA VAL A 53 -11.24 -6.75 -12.92
C VAL A 53 -9.77 -6.80 -12.52
N THR A 54 -9.42 -7.52 -11.45
CA THR A 54 -8.02 -7.66 -10.97
C THR A 54 -7.04 -8.05 -12.07
N PRO A 55 -7.31 -9.03 -12.97
CA PRO A 55 -6.37 -9.36 -14.04
C PRO A 55 -6.10 -8.17 -14.98
N ARG A 56 -7.15 -7.43 -15.36
CA ARG A 56 -7.00 -6.24 -16.20
C ARG A 56 -6.27 -5.11 -15.48
N PHE A 57 -6.48 -4.96 -14.17
CA PHE A 57 -5.69 -4.01 -13.39
C PHE A 57 -4.22 -4.38 -13.37
N TRP A 58 -3.90 -5.66 -13.22
CA TRP A 58 -2.52 -6.14 -13.27
C TRP A 58 -1.84 -5.82 -14.60
N ASP A 59 -2.51 -6.07 -15.73
CA ASP A 59 -1.97 -5.73 -17.07
C ASP A 59 -1.64 -4.24 -17.19
N ARG A 60 -2.51 -3.37 -16.67
CA ARG A 60 -2.31 -1.91 -16.67
C ARG A 60 -1.18 -1.47 -15.73
N ILE A 61 -1.09 -2.07 -14.55
CA ILE A 61 0.00 -1.82 -13.61
C ILE A 61 1.34 -2.20 -14.23
N ARG A 62 1.41 -3.33 -14.95
CA ARG A 62 2.61 -3.74 -15.70
C ARG A 62 2.97 -2.80 -16.84
N GLN A 63 2.01 -2.08 -17.38
CA GLN A 63 2.22 -1.05 -18.41
C GLN A 63 2.61 0.31 -17.81
N GLY A 64 2.76 0.42 -16.49
CA GLY A 64 3.13 1.66 -15.81
C GLY A 64 1.99 2.68 -15.71
N ASP A 65 0.73 2.23 -15.65
CA ASP A 65 -0.43 3.11 -15.47
C ASP A 65 -0.44 3.72 -14.05
N GLU A 66 0.26 4.83 -13.87
CA GLU A 66 0.40 5.52 -12.57
C GLU A 66 -0.91 6.10 -12.06
N ALA A 67 -1.82 6.49 -12.95
CA ALA A 67 -3.11 7.01 -12.55
C ALA A 67 -3.96 5.92 -11.88
N LEU A 68 -3.93 4.70 -12.43
CA LEU A 68 -4.52 3.53 -11.78
C LEU A 68 -3.76 3.15 -10.49
N ALA A 69 -2.42 3.16 -10.52
CA ALA A 69 -1.60 2.79 -9.38
C ALA A 69 -1.88 3.69 -8.16
N SER A 70 -1.97 5.01 -8.38
CA SER A 70 -2.30 5.98 -7.32
C SER A 70 -3.69 5.73 -6.71
N ASP A 71 -4.73 5.55 -7.55
CA ASP A 71 -6.08 5.28 -7.05
C ASP A 71 -6.17 3.94 -6.29
N LEU A 72 -5.45 2.91 -6.76
CA LEU A 72 -5.37 1.62 -6.07
C LEU A 72 -4.58 1.71 -4.77
N ALA A 73 -3.49 2.47 -4.74
CA ALA A 73 -2.69 2.70 -3.54
C ALA A 73 -3.55 3.32 -2.45
N GLN A 74 -4.25 4.41 -2.75
CA GLN A 74 -5.16 5.06 -1.80
C GLN A 74 -6.23 4.07 -1.30
N ALA A 75 -6.84 3.30 -2.19
CA ALA A 75 -7.85 2.31 -1.84
C ALA A 75 -7.33 1.21 -0.90
N VAL A 76 -6.11 0.72 -1.14
CA VAL A 76 -5.43 -0.27 -0.29
C VAL A 76 -5.06 0.35 1.06
N LEU A 77 -4.46 1.54 1.08
CA LEU A 77 -4.01 2.22 2.30
C LEU A 77 -5.18 2.50 3.25
N VAL A 78 -6.27 3.11 2.77
CA VAL A 78 -7.43 3.39 3.64
C VAL A 78 -8.11 2.11 4.15
N SER A 79 -7.92 0.99 3.46
CA SER A 79 -8.42 -0.32 3.87
C SER A 79 -7.55 -0.98 4.95
N HIS A 80 -6.36 -0.43 5.22
CA HIS A 80 -5.36 -0.96 6.15
C HIS A 80 -4.89 0.07 7.18
N LEU A 81 -5.72 1.06 7.52
CA LEU A 81 -5.36 2.14 8.45
C LEU A 81 -4.89 1.65 9.82
N ASP A 82 -5.46 0.57 10.35
CA ASP A 82 -5.04 0.03 11.66
C ASP A 82 -3.57 -0.46 11.63
N MET A 83 -3.15 -1.10 10.52
CA MET A 83 -1.75 -1.49 10.30
C MET A 83 -0.85 -0.27 10.14
N ILE A 84 -1.33 0.73 9.39
CA ILE A 84 -0.60 1.98 9.14
C ILE A 84 -0.32 2.70 10.46
N ILE A 85 -1.35 2.87 11.30
CA ILE A 85 -1.23 3.51 12.62
C ILE A 85 -0.21 2.76 13.48
N ASP A 86 -0.34 1.44 13.61
CA ASP A 86 0.59 0.64 14.40
C ASP A 86 2.05 0.80 13.95
N VAL A 87 2.30 0.78 12.63
CA VAL A 87 3.66 0.94 12.09
C VAL A 87 4.19 2.35 12.35
N LEU A 88 3.36 3.37 12.20
CA LEU A 88 3.78 4.76 12.43
C LEU A 88 4.03 5.05 13.91
N ASP A 89 3.17 4.55 14.80
CA ASP A 89 3.35 4.62 16.25
C ASP A 89 4.66 3.95 16.66
N TYR A 90 4.96 2.77 16.12
CA TYR A 90 6.23 2.06 16.36
C TYR A 90 7.45 2.86 15.88
N LEU A 91 7.36 3.49 14.70
CA LEU A 91 8.43 4.33 14.16
C LEU A 91 8.52 5.70 14.86
N GLY A 92 7.51 6.07 15.65
CA GLY A 92 7.36 7.37 16.29
C GLY A 92 7.07 8.52 15.30
N VAL A 93 6.66 8.20 14.07
CA VAL A 93 6.39 9.19 13.02
C VAL A 93 5.08 9.91 13.34
N PRO A 94 5.05 11.26 13.41
CA PRO A 94 3.83 12.00 13.70
C PRO A 94 2.75 11.77 12.65
N HIS A 95 1.54 11.45 13.09
CA HIS A 95 0.38 11.28 12.21
C HIS A 95 -0.93 11.62 12.93
N ARG A 96 -2.00 11.73 12.15
CA ARG A 96 -3.38 11.80 12.64
C ARG A 96 -4.19 10.69 11.98
N ASP A 97 -4.55 9.67 12.75
CA ASP A 97 -5.30 8.51 12.25
C ASP A 97 -4.69 7.83 11.00
N GLY A 98 -3.35 7.75 10.95
CA GLY A 98 -2.60 7.18 9.83
C GLY A 98 -2.31 8.15 8.68
N PHE A 99 -2.71 9.41 8.79
CA PHE A 99 -2.43 10.45 7.79
C PHE A 99 -1.32 11.39 8.25
N PHE A 100 -0.41 11.72 7.33
CA PHE A 100 0.67 12.68 7.59
C PHE A 100 0.17 14.12 7.46
N GLU A 101 0.79 15.03 8.21
CA GLU A 101 0.67 16.46 7.93
C GLU A 101 1.36 16.78 6.59
N LYS A 102 0.88 17.82 5.91
CA LYS A 102 1.46 18.25 4.64
C LYS A 102 2.92 18.66 4.88
N ASP A 103 3.82 18.22 4.00
CA ASP A 103 5.24 18.57 4.01
C ASP A 103 6.03 18.03 5.24
N LEU A 104 5.55 16.96 5.89
CA LEU A 104 6.28 16.26 6.96
C LEU A 104 7.62 15.73 6.43
N ASP A 105 8.74 16.20 7.01
CA ASP A 105 10.06 15.62 6.79
C ASP A 105 10.28 14.48 7.80
N ALA A 106 10.21 13.23 7.33
CA ALA A 106 10.32 12.08 8.22
C ALA A 106 11.77 11.61 8.48
N SER A 107 12.77 12.37 7.99
CA SER A 107 14.19 11.98 8.07
C SER A 107 14.67 11.74 9.51
N GLU A 108 14.06 12.41 10.49
CA GLU A 108 14.41 12.25 11.92
C GLU A 108 14.00 10.89 12.50
N TRP A 109 12.94 10.27 11.95
CA TRP A 109 12.37 9.00 12.42
C TRP A 109 12.77 7.81 11.55
N LEU A 110 12.83 8.02 10.23
CA LEU A 110 13.16 6.98 9.24
C LEU A 110 14.66 6.75 9.11
N LYS A 111 15.31 6.38 10.22
CA LYS A 111 16.74 6.09 10.31
C LYS A 111 17.10 4.82 9.54
N GLU A 112 18.39 4.64 9.26
CA GLU A 112 18.90 3.43 8.59
C GLU A 112 18.32 2.13 9.19
N GLY A 113 17.93 1.20 8.31
CA GLY A 113 17.34 -0.09 8.66
C GLY A 113 15.90 -0.06 9.17
N TRP A 114 15.21 1.09 9.17
CA TRP A 114 13.85 1.19 9.71
C TRP A 114 12.84 0.25 9.04
N GLN A 115 12.92 0.06 7.71
CA GLN A 115 12.01 -0.82 6.98
C GLN A 115 12.16 -2.28 7.43
N GLN A 116 13.40 -2.74 7.65
CA GLN A 116 13.67 -4.09 8.15
C GLN A 116 13.14 -4.26 9.57
N ARG A 117 13.40 -3.31 10.48
CA ARG A 117 12.89 -3.38 11.86
C ARG A 117 11.37 -3.37 11.93
N ALA A 118 10.70 -2.53 11.14
CA ALA A 118 9.24 -2.50 11.08
C ALA A 118 8.68 -3.78 10.43
N PHE A 119 9.35 -4.31 9.41
CA PHE A 119 8.96 -5.57 8.79
C PHE A 119 9.03 -6.73 9.80
N GLU A 120 10.12 -6.86 10.54
CA GLU A 120 10.32 -7.92 11.53
C GLU A 120 9.27 -7.87 12.65
N GLU A 121 8.96 -6.68 13.15
CA GLU A 121 7.94 -6.45 14.19
C GLU A 121 6.54 -6.87 13.72
N PHE A 122 6.15 -6.50 12.50
CA PHE A 122 4.76 -6.56 12.05
C PHE A 122 4.42 -7.73 11.12
N GLN A 123 5.42 -8.44 10.57
CA GLN A 123 5.19 -9.51 9.58
C GLN A 123 4.34 -10.68 10.10
N ALA A 124 4.30 -10.91 11.41
CA ALA A 124 3.48 -11.95 12.04
C ALA A 124 2.03 -11.49 12.31
N LYS A 125 1.81 -10.17 12.44
CA LYS A 125 0.52 -9.57 12.79
C LYS A 125 -0.30 -9.20 11.55
N TYR A 126 0.36 -8.75 10.49
CA TYR A 126 -0.30 -8.21 9.31
C TYR A 126 0.02 -9.00 8.02
N PRO A 127 -0.87 -8.99 7.03
CA PRO A 127 -0.61 -9.64 5.74
C PRO A 127 0.67 -9.08 5.10
N ARG A 128 1.62 -9.97 4.82
CA ARG A 128 2.91 -9.62 4.23
C ARG A 128 2.81 -8.69 3.01
N PRO A 129 1.87 -8.89 2.05
CA PRO A 129 1.75 -7.98 0.90
C PRO A 129 1.38 -6.55 1.29
N ALA A 130 0.48 -6.39 2.27
CA ALA A 130 0.04 -5.08 2.75
C ALA A 130 1.17 -4.36 3.48
N LEU A 131 1.89 -5.07 4.34
CA LEU A 131 3.03 -4.52 5.06
C LEU A 131 4.14 -4.09 4.11
N LEU A 132 4.53 -4.94 3.16
CA LEU A 132 5.57 -4.59 2.17
C LEU A 132 5.17 -3.45 1.27
N PHE A 133 3.91 -3.42 0.83
CA PHE A 133 3.38 -2.29 0.07
C PHE A 133 3.53 -1.00 0.86
N TYR A 134 3.09 -1.00 2.11
CA TYR A 134 3.09 0.19 2.96
C TYR A 134 4.51 0.68 3.28
N LEU A 135 5.44 -0.21 3.65
CA LEU A 135 6.82 0.16 3.95
C LEU A 135 7.54 0.77 2.74
N ASN A 136 7.27 0.27 1.53
CA ASN A 136 7.79 0.86 0.30
C ASN A 136 7.10 2.18 -0.04
N HIS A 137 5.79 2.29 0.19
CA HIS A 137 5.04 3.52 -0.03
C HIS A 137 5.55 4.65 0.88
N VAL A 138 5.74 4.39 2.18
CA VAL A 138 6.29 5.37 3.13
C VAL A 138 7.71 5.79 2.75
N ALA A 139 8.56 4.84 2.35
CA ALA A 139 9.92 5.16 1.90
C ALA A 139 9.93 6.07 0.66
N MET A 140 9.02 5.82 -0.28
CA MET A 140 8.84 6.66 -1.47
C MET A 140 8.35 8.06 -1.11
N GLU A 141 7.29 8.17 -0.31
CA GLU A 141 6.62 9.43 0.00
C GLU A 141 7.45 10.31 0.94
N LEU A 142 7.98 9.74 2.03
CA LEU A 142 8.59 10.52 3.10
C LEU A 142 10.12 10.56 3.04
N ALA A 143 10.75 9.49 2.55
CA ALA A 143 12.22 9.41 2.43
C ALA A 143 12.72 9.58 0.98
N LYS A 144 11.81 9.78 0.01
CA LYS A 144 12.13 9.93 -1.43
C LYS A 144 13.01 8.79 -1.95
N ALA A 145 12.82 7.60 -1.39
CA ALA A 145 13.60 6.42 -1.73
C ALA A 145 13.44 6.09 -3.22
N GLN A 146 14.56 5.76 -3.87
CA GLN A 146 14.58 5.35 -5.28
C GLN A 146 14.62 3.83 -5.43
N GLU A 147 14.92 3.10 -4.36
CA GLU A 147 15.05 1.66 -4.35
C GLU A 147 13.92 1.00 -3.55
N LEU A 148 13.51 -0.18 -3.99
CA LEU A 148 12.52 -1.00 -3.32
C LEU A 148 13.16 -1.74 -2.15
N PHE A 149 12.54 -1.63 -0.98
CA PHE A 149 12.85 -2.50 0.12
C PHE A 149 12.38 -3.93 -0.17
N ARG A 150 13.33 -4.85 -0.04
CA ARG A 150 13.12 -6.28 0.02
C ARG A 150 13.63 -6.73 1.37
N PRO A 151 12.79 -7.37 2.22
CA PRO A 151 13.27 -7.90 3.47
C PRO A 151 14.44 -8.83 3.22
N ALA A 152 15.47 -8.76 4.05
CA ALA A 152 16.42 -9.86 4.12
C ALA A 152 15.58 -11.11 4.43
N GLU A 153 15.68 -12.15 3.59
CA GLU A 153 15.11 -13.43 3.94
C GLU A 153 15.78 -13.85 5.24
N ALA A 154 15.04 -13.75 6.35
CA ALA A 154 15.41 -14.47 7.54
C ALA A 154 15.43 -15.93 7.09
N GLU A 155 16.62 -16.53 6.99
CA GLU A 155 16.78 -17.97 6.85
C GLU A 155 15.85 -18.60 7.87
N ARG A 156 14.68 -19.06 7.41
CA ARG A 156 13.78 -19.87 8.23
C ARG A 156 14.49 -21.21 8.35
N LYS A 157 15.37 -21.32 9.34
CA LYS A 157 15.90 -22.58 9.83
C LYS A 157 14.77 -23.40 10.47
#